data_AF-A0A246WLE5-F1
#
_entry.id   AF-A0A246WLE5-F1
#
_cell.length_a   1.000
_cell.length_b   1.000
_cell.length_c   1.000
_cell.angle_alpha   90.00
_cell.angle_beta   90.00
_cell.angle_gamma   90.00
#
_symmetry.space_group_name_H-M   'P 1'
#
loop_
_entity.id
_entity.type
_entity.pdbx_description
1 polymer ?
#
loop_
_entity_poly.entity_id
_entity_poly.type
_entity_poly.pdbx_seq_one_letter_code
_entity_poly.pdbx_strand_id
1 'polypeptide(L)'
;MKKNTLAVSFLALAAALGASFAHAAEEDVSQADPARWYKADDAPKERYQNLVKEANAAYGEALLACKGMRGKEAKGCKGEAGAAKKEDMERAKRIYKDYQETSSAS
;
A
#
# COMPACT_ATOMS: atom_id res chain seq x y z
N MET A 1 -33.14 -17.38 -29.91
CA MET A 1 -31.74 -16.92 -29.97
C MET A 1 -31.66 -15.72 -30.92
N LYS A 2 -31.56 -14.50 -30.38
CA LYS A 2 -31.46 -13.27 -31.19
C LYS A 2 -30.05 -12.71 -31.03
N LYS A 3 -29.39 -12.48 -32.16
CA LYS A 3 -27.97 -12.14 -32.30
C LYS A 3 -27.82 -10.63 -32.11
N ASN A 4 -27.32 -10.19 -30.95
CA ASN A 4 -27.01 -8.78 -30.69
C ASN A 4 -25.58 -8.45 -31.19
N THR A 5 -25.39 -8.50 -32.50
CA THR A 5 -24.14 -8.13 -33.18
C THR A 5 -24.25 -6.72 -33.78
N LEU A 6 -24.57 -5.72 -32.95
CA LEU A 6 -24.68 -4.32 -33.38
C LEU A 6 -24.23 -3.33 -32.29
N ALA A 7 -23.32 -3.74 -31.39
CA ALA A 7 -22.79 -2.88 -30.33
C ALA A 7 -21.25 -2.79 -30.32
N VAL A 8 -20.58 -3.24 -31.39
CA VAL A 8 -19.10 -3.25 -31.46
C VAL A 8 -18.55 -2.11 -32.32
N SER A 9 -19.38 -1.44 -33.13
CA SER A 9 -18.90 -0.48 -34.14
C SER A 9 -18.83 0.99 -33.71
N PHE A 10 -19.26 1.35 -32.50
CA PHE A 10 -19.22 2.74 -32.02
C PHE A 10 -18.06 3.06 -31.07
N LEU A 11 -17.30 2.07 -30.60
CA LEU A 11 -16.17 2.31 -29.68
C LEU A 11 -14.86 2.69 -30.38
N ALA A 12 -14.76 2.52 -31.71
CA ALA A 12 -13.53 2.73 -32.46
C ALA A 12 -13.27 4.19 -32.87
N LEU A 13 -14.26 5.09 -32.78
CA LEU A 13 -14.13 6.47 -33.28
C LEU A 13 -13.68 7.48 -32.21
N ALA A 14 -13.72 7.11 -30.92
CA ALA A 14 -13.29 7.99 -29.83
C ALA A 14 -11.77 7.98 -29.56
N ALA A 15 -11.03 7.03 -30.13
CA ALA A 15 -9.58 6.88 -29.90
C ALA A 15 -8.72 7.88 -30.67
N ALA A 16 -9.27 8.62 -31.64
CA ALA A 16 -8.49 9.49 -32.53
C ALA A 16 -8.30 10.93 -32.03
N LEU A 17 -9.00 11.36 -30.97
CA LEU A 17 -8.91 12.75 -30.45
C LEU A 17 -7.89 12.92 -29.31
N GLY A 18 -7.21 11.87 -28.87
CA GLY A 18 -6.30 11.90 -27.71
C GLY A 18 -4.80 11.97 -28.02
N ALA A 19 -4.40 12.04 -29.29
CA ALA A 19 -2.98 12.13 -29.66
C ALA A 19 -2.48 13.58 -29.56
N SER A 20 -2.54 14.15 -28.36
CA SER A 20 -1.71 15.30 -28.02
C SER A 20 -0.26 14.83 -28.06
N PHE A 21 0.49 15.27 -29.07
CA PHE A 21 1.94 15.11 -29.10
C PHE A 21 2.52 15.83 -27.88
N ALA A 22 2.75 15.08 -26.79
CA ALA A 22 3.58 15.55 -25.69
C ALA A 22 4.97 15.79 -26.28
N HIS A 23 5.25 17.05 -26.63
CA HIS A 23 6.60 17.47 -26.90
C HIS A 23 7.31 17.39 -25.55
N ALA A 24 8.28 16.48 -25.43
CA ALA A 24 9.22 16.53 -24.32
C ALA A 24 9.96 17.86 -24.45
N ALA A 25 9.51 18.87 -23.72
CA ALA A 25 10.28 20.08 -23.52
C ALA A 25 11.61 19.66 -22.89
N GLU A 26 12.71 20.26 -23.34
CA GLU A 26 14.00 20.06 -22.65
C GLU A 26 13.81 20.44 -21.18
N GLU A 27 14.17 19.52 -20.29
CA GLU A 27 14.08 19.74 -18.86
C GLU A 27 15.10 20.80 -18.47
N ASP A 28 14.60 21.92 -17.95
CA ASP A 28 15.45 23.00 -17.44
C ASP A 28 16.10 22.57 -16.11
N VAL A 29 17.20 21.83 -16.22
CA VAL A 29 18.04 21.41 -15.08
C VAL A 29 18.92 22.54 -14.55
N SER A 30 18.75 23.80 -15.01
CA SER A 30 19.51 24.94 -14.47
C SER A 30 19.11 25.28 -13.04
N GLN A 31 17.88 24.92 -12.64
CA GLN A 31 17.40 25.07 -11.29
C GLN A 31 17.64 23.78 -10.50
N ALA A 32 18.22 23.91 -9.31
CA ALA A 32 18.31 22.79 -8.39
C ALA A 32 16.90 22.32 -7.98
N ASP A 33 16.74 21.02 -7.84
CA ASP A 33 15.48 20.42 -7.39
C ASP A 33 15.02 21.04 -6.06
N PRO A 34 13.71 21.24 -5.88
CA PRO A 34 13.18 21.70 -4.60
C PRO A 34 13.59 20.77 -3.46
N ALA A 35 14.13 21.32 -2.37
CA ALA A 35 14.55 20.55 -1.20
C ALA A 35 13.46 19.61 -0.63
N ARG A 36 12.18 19.93 -0.86
CA ARG A 36 11.04 19.08 -0.50
C ARG A 36 11.10 17.69 -1.16
N TRP A 37 11.61 17.58 -2.38
CA TRP A 37 11.66 16.30 -3.12
C TRP A 37 12.55 15.26 -2.45
N TYR A 38 13.50 15.69 -1.64
CA TYR A 38 14.40 14.82 -0.89
C TYR A 38 13.91 14.51 0.52
N LYS A 39 12.77 15.08 0.95
CA LYS A 39 12.10 14.64 2.18
C LYS A 39 11.25 13.42 1.88
N ALA A 40 11.46 12.35 2.64
CA ALA A 40 10.54 11.22 2.65
C ALA A 40 9.11 11.71 2.98
N ASP A 41 8.13 11.25 2.21
CA ASP A 41 6.73 11.66 2.31
C ASP A 41 6.10 11.33 3.69
N ASP A 42 6.63 10.32 4.39
CA ASP A 42 6.29 9.99 5.77
C ASP A 42 7.53 10.10 6.67
N ALA A 43 7.44 10.79 7.81
CA ALA A 43 8.50 10.72 8.80
C ALA A 43 8.60 9.27 9.31
N PRO A 44 9.81 8.68 9.47
CA PRO A 44 9.95 7.27 9.85
C PRO A 44 9.14 6.84 11.09
N LYS A 45 9.02 7.76 12.05
CA LYS A 45 8.22 7.57 13.27
C LYS A 45 6.72 7.47 12.99
N GLU A 46 6.19 8.30 12.08
CA GLU A 46 4.78 8.28 11.69
C GLU A 46 4.46 6.98 10.94
N ARG A 47 5.34 6.56 10.04
CA ARG A 47 5.20 5.27 9.34
C ARG A 47 5.20 4.09 10.31
N TYR A 48 6.09 4.08 11.30
CA TYR A 48 6.08 3.07 12.36
C TYR A 48 4.75 3.07 13.14
N GLN A 49 4.25 4.24 13.53
CA GLN A 49 2.98 4.36 14.23
C GLN A 49 1.80 3.84 13.40
N ASN A 50 1.79 4.09 12.09
CA ASN A 50 0.77 3.57 11.19
C ASN A 50 0.81 2.05 11.10
N LEU A 51 2.01 1.45 10.93
CA LEU A 51 2.17 -0.01 10.93
C LEU A 51 1.68 -0.64 12.25
N VAL A 52 1.93 -0.01 13.39
CA VAL A 52 1.42 -0.49 14.69
C VAL A 52 -0.11 -0.41 14.74
N LYS A 53 -0.73 0.66 14.23
CA LYS A 53 -2.19 0.79 14.17
C LYS A 53 -2.79 -0.30 13.27
N GLU A 54 -2.22 -0.51 12.09
CA GLU A 54 -2.64 -1.53 11.13
C GLU A 54 -2.55 -2.94 11.73
N ALA A 55 -1.42 -3.29 12.38
CA ALA A 55 -1.24 -4.57 13.05
C ALA A 55 -2.30 -4.82 14.15
N ASN A 56 -2.65 -3.77 14.90
CA ASN A 56 -3.69 -3.87 15.92
C ASN A 56 -5.10 -4.02 15.32
N ALA A 57 -5.38 -3.31 14.23
CA ALA A 57 -6.66 -3.42 13.51
C ALA A 57 -6.83 -4.82 12.91
N ALA A 58 -5.82 -5.30 12.18
CA ALA A 58 -5.79 -6.64 11.59
C ALA A 58 -5.96 -7.74 12.65
N TYR A 59 -5.30 -7.61 13.80
CA TYR A 59 -5.50 -8.52 14.92
C TYR A 59 -6.94 -8.49 15.45
N GLY A 60 -7.53 -7.30 15.58
CA GLY A 60 -8.92 -7.14 15.99
C GLY A 60 -9.88 -7.86 15.03
N GLU A 61 -9.69 -7.68 13.73
CA GLU A 61 -10.47 -8.36 12.69
C GLU A 61 -10.28 -9.89 12.74
N ALA A 62 -9.05 -10.36 12.91
CA ALA A 62 -8.77 -11.79 13.05
C ALA A 62 -9.48 -12.39 14.27
N LEU A 63 -9.52 -11.68 15.41
CA LEU A 63 -10.27 -12.12 16.58
C LEU A 63 -11.78 -12.15 16.35
N LEU A 64 -12.33 -11.22 15.55
CA LEU A 64 -13.74 -11.25 15.15
C LEU A 64 -14.04 -12.49 14.31
N ALA A 65 -13.16 -12.85 13.36
CA ALA A 65 -13.29 -14.07 12.58
C ALA A 65 -13.30 -15.33 13.46
N CYS A 66 -12.54 -15.34 14.56
CA CYS A 66 -12.52 -16.47 15.50
C CYS A 66 -13.80 -16.62 16.35
N LYS A 67 -14.71 -15.63 16.41
CA LYS A 67 -15.85 -15.64 17.35
C LYS A 67 -16.85 -16.77 17.11
N GLY A 68 -16.99 -17.24 15.87
CA GLY A 68 -17.91 -18.34 15.52
C GLY A 68 -17.40 -19.73 15.89
N MET A 69 -16.12 -19.86 16.20
CA MET A 69 -15.46 -21.14 16.46
C MET A 69 -15.61 -21.58 17.91
N ARG A 70 -15.44 -22.88 18.19
CA ARG A 70 -15.49 -23.43 19.55
C ARG A 70 -14.28 -24.32 19.85
N GLY A 71 -14.02 -24.55 21.13
CA GLY A 71 -13.03 -25.53 21.59
C GLY A 71 -11.61 -25.29 21.05
N LYS A 72 -10.98 -26.38 20.57
CA LYS A 72 -9.59 -26.36 20.07
C LYS A 72 -9.42 -25.47 18.84
N GLU A 73 -10.42 -25.41 17.96
CA GLU A 73 -10.41 -24.57 16.76
C GLU A 73 -10.36 -23.09 17.13
N ALA A 74 -11.23 -22.64 18.05
CA ALA A 74 -11.20 -21.26 18.55
C ALA A 74 -9.86 -20.90 19.22
N LYS A 75 -9.25 -21.86 19.92
CA LYS A 75 -7.92 -21.68 20.53
C LYS A 75 -6.83 -21.56 19.47
N GLY A 76 -6.86 -22.39 18.43
CA GLY A 76 -5.94 -22.34 17.29
C GLY A 76 -6.02 -20.99 16.57
N CYS A 77 -7.23 -20.59 16.15
CA CYS A 77 -7.47 -19.32 15.47
C CYS A 77 -6.94 -18.11 16.26
N LYS A 78 -7.21 -18.04 17.57
CA LYS A 78 -6.68 -16.96 18.42
C LYS A 78 -5.16 -17.00 18.56
N GLY A 79 -4.58 -18.19 18.59
CA GLY A 79 -3.13 -18.39 18.61
C GLY A 79 -2.47 -17.88 17.33
N GLU A 80 -3.03 -18.24 16.17
CA GLU A 80 -2.58 -17.77 14.85
C GLU A 80 -2.71 -16.25 14.72
N ALA A 81 -3.86 -15.68 15.12
CA ALA A 81 -4.05 -14.23 15.14
C ALA A 81 -3.00 -13.52 16.02
N GLY A 82 -2.70 -14.07 17.19
CA GLY A 82 -1.67 -13.52 18.08
C GLY A 82 -0.25 -13.64 17.50
N ALA A 83 0.05 -14.74 16.82
CA ALA A 83 1.32 -14.95 16.14
C ALA A 83 1.50 -13.97 14.98
N ALA A 84 0.48 -13.79 14.14
CA ALA A 84 0.47 -12.83 13.05
C ALA A 84 0.70 -11.39 13.57
N LYS A 85 -0.03 -10.98 14.61
CA LYS A 85 0.19 -9.68 15.26
C LYS A 85 1.64 -9.50 15.70
N LYS A 86 2.23 -10.52 16.36
CA LYS A 86 3.61 -10.45 16.82
C LYS A 86 4.56 -10.26 15.63
N GLU A 87 4.36 -11.00 14.55
CA GLU A 87 5.14 -10.87 13.33
C GLU A 87 5.04 -9.47 12.72
N ASP A 88 3.83 -8.91 12.60
CA ASP A 88 3.60 -7.55 12.09
C ASP A 88 4.31 -6.49 12.93
N MET A 89 4.27 -6.64 14.26
CA MET A 89 4.96 -5.73 15.17
C MET A 89 6.49 -5.83 15.04
N GLU A 90 7.05 -7.03 14.86
CA GLU A 90 8.49 -7.18 14.60
C GLU A 90 8.86 -6.63 13.22
N ARG A 91 8.00 -6.79 12.21
CA ARG A 91 8.19 -6.18 10.89
C ARG A 91 8.19 -4.65 10.98
N ALA A 92 7.28 -4.06 11.74
CA ALA A 92 7.23 -2.62 11.96
C ALA A 92 8.52 -2.10 12.60
N LYS A 93 9.07 -2.80 13.59
CA LYS A 93 10.35 -2.46 14.23
C LYS A 93 11.52 -2.53 13.26
N ARG A 94 11.59 -3.59 12.43
CA ARG A 94 12.64 -3.73 11.40
C ARG A 94 12.61 -2.56 10.42
N ILE A 95 11.44 -2.27 9.86
CA ILE A 95 11.26 -1.15 8.94
C ILE A 95 11.73 0.17 9.58
N TYR A 96 11.34 0.44 10.83
CA TYR A 96 11.75 1.65 11.52
C TYR A 96 13.27 1.73 11.74
N LYS A 97 13.89 0.61 12.13
CA LYS A 97 15.34 0.50 12.29
C LYS A 97 16.07 0.74 10.96
N ASP A 98 15.61 0.13 9.87
CA ASP A 98 16.19 0.28 8.53
C ASP A 98 16.14 1.75 8.09
N TYR A 99 15.06 2.48 8.39
CA TYR A 99 15.01 3.93 8.16
C TYR A 99 16.04 4.71 8.96
N GLN A 100 16.24 4.38 10.25
CA GLN A 100 17.23 5.07 11.07
C GLN A 100 18.64 4.86 10.54
N GLU A 101 18.97 3.62 10.16
CA GLU A 101 20.28 3.28 9.62
C GLU A 101 20.54 3.97 8.27
N THR A 102 19.58 3.93 7.35
CA THR A 102 19.69 4.59 6.03
C THR A 102 19.75 6.12 6.14
N SER A 103 18.96 6.72 7.04
CA SER A 103 18.98 8.17 7.28
C SER A 103 20.28 8.64 7.94
N SER A 104 20.98 7.77 8.67
CA SER A 104 22.26 8.09 9.34
C SER A 104 23.48 7.92 8.44
N ALA A 105 23.34 7.21 7.31
CA ALA A 105 24.38 6.98 6.32
C ALA A 105 24.35 8.00 5.17
N SER A 106 23.39 8.93 5.19
CA SER A 106 23.16 10.01 4.22
C SER A 106 23.58 11.35 4.80
#